data_AF-A0A7J6WZ31-F1
#
_entry.id   AF-A0A7J6WZ31-F1
#
_cell.length_a   1.000
_cell.length_b   1.000
_cell.length_c   1.000
_cell.angle_alpha   90.00
_cell.angle_beta   90.00
_cell.angle_gamma   90.00
#
_symmetry.space_group_name_H-M   'P 1'
#
loop_
_entity.id
_entity.type
_entity.pdbx_description
1 polymer ?
#
loop_
_entity_poly.entity_id
_entity_poly.type
_entity_poly.pdbx_seq_one_letter_code
_entity_poly.pdbx_strand_id
1 'polypeptide(L)'
;MDGGLNTEEFTSLIVATNPSSTFSEEKINTFLDGLFMIYNEFIDGDKGLTYEGLLRIYNDGVADVDHDFDALQLQDASPEVEKDFDALRLQDASPEIEKDVDVLQLGPKPYSYQDLDMFTAKFSEPIGFGGYREVYQG
;
A
#
# COMPACT_ATOMS: atom_id res chain seq x y z
N MET A 1 -1.44 11.98 -13.16
CA MET A 1 -1.86 10.68 -13.69
C MET A 1 -3.30 10.80 -14.15
N ASP A 2 -3.64 10.16 -15.26
CA ASP A 2 -4.95 10.19 -15.92
C ASP A 2 -5.98 9.26 -15.26
N GLY A 3 -5.54 8.43 -14.31
CA GLY A 3 -6.39 7.56 -13.50
C GLY A 3 -6.60 6.16 -14.07
N GLY A 4 -5.89 5.81 -15.15
CA GLY A 4 -5.78 4.46 -15.67
C GLY A 4 -4.33 3.98 -15.65
N LEU A 5 -4.14 2.69 -15.91
CA LEU A 5 -2.85 2.05 -16.10
C LEU A 5 -2.78 1.54 -17.54
N ASN A 6 -2.14 2.32 -18.40
CA ASN A 6 -1.99 1.97 -19.82
C ASN A 6 -0.96 0.85 -20.01
N THR A 7 -0.83 0.32 -21.23
CA THR A 7 0.06 -0.82 -21.53
C THR A 7 1.52 -0.57 -21.15
N GLU A 8 2.03 0.66 -21.35
CA GLU A 8 3.41 1.02 -21.03
C GLU A 8 3.63 1.10 -19.51
N GLU A 9 2.69 1.71 -18.79
CA GLU A 9 2.72 1.80 -17.34
C GLU A 9 2.56 0.42 -16.69
N PHE A 10 1.67 -0.44 -17.22
CA PHE A 10 1.50 -1.81 -16.73
C PHE A 10 2.76 -2.66 -17.00
N THR A 11 3.37 -2.51 -18.19
CA THR A 11 4.66 -3.16 -18.49
C THR A 11 5.73 -2.74 -17.49
N SER A 12 5.81 -1.43 -17.19
CA SER A 12 6.75 -0.89 -16.21
C SER A 12 6.51 -1.48 -14.82
N LEU A 13 5.24 -1.61 -14.41
CA LEU A 13 4.85 -2.26 -13.16
C LEU A 13 5.32 -3.72 -13.11
N ILE A 14 5.03 -4.52 -14.14
CA ILE A 14 5.44 -5.94 -14.19
C ILE A 14 6.95 -6.09 -14.08
N VAL A 15 7.72 -5.27 -14.81
CA VAL A 15 9.18 -5.31 -14.80
C VAL A 15 9.72 -4.91 -13.43
N ALA A 16 9.16 -3.88 -12.83
CA ALA A 16 9.58 -3.40 -11.51
C ALA A 16 9.25 -4.42 -10.40
N THR A 17 8.09 -5.08 -10.47
CA THR A 17 7.68 -6.06 -9.45
C THR A 17 8.30 -7.44 -9.66
N ASN A 18 8.80 -7.75 -10.86
CA ASN A 18 9.43 -9.03 -11.18
C ASN A 18 10.88 -8.87 -11.68
N PRO A 19 11.79 -8.25 -10.90
CA PRO A 19 13.12 -7.87 -11.38
C PRO A 19 14.03 -9.06 -11.72
N SER A 20 13.72 -10.24 -11.16
CA SER A 20 14.46 -11.48 -11.44
C SER A 20 13.95 -12.23 -12.67
N SER A 21 12.80 -11.81 -13.23
CA SER A 21 12.18 -12.45 -14.37
C SER A 21 12.73 -11.88 -15.68
N THR A 22 13.09 -12.76 -16.60
CA THR A 22 13.54 -12.39 -17.95
C THR A 22 12.38 -12.55 -18.92
N PHE A 23 11.47 -11.57 -18.94
CA PHE A 23 10.41 -11.49 -19.95
C PHE A 23 10.89 -10.68 -21.15
N SER A 24 10.62 -11.16 -22.36
CA SER A 24 10.71 -10.31 -23.55
C SER A 24 9.48 -9.41 -23.63
N GLU A 25 9.62 -8.23 -24.23
CA GLU A 25 8.50 -7.30 -24.44
C GLU A 25 7.31 -7.99 -25.15
N GLU A 26 7.57 -8.84 -26.15
CA GLU A 26 6.52 -9.61 -26.83
C GLU A 26 5.70 -10.50 -25.89
N LYS A 27 6.35 -11.13 -24.91
CA LYS A 27 5.66 -11.98 -23.93
C LYS A 27 4.84 -11.15 -22.96
N ILE A 28 5.36 -9.99 -22.55
CA ILE A 28 4.62 -9.05 -21.69
C ILE A 28 3.38 -8.56 -22.43
N ASN A 29 3.52 -8.12 -23.68
CA ASN A 29 2.40 -7.66 -24.50
C ASN A 29 1.34 -8.75 -24.69
N THR A 30 1.75 -9.99 -25.00
CA THR A 30 0.82 -11.11 -25.15
C THR A 30 0.03 -11.39 -23.86
N PHE A 31 0.71 -11.30 -22.71
CA PHE A 31 0.06 -11.44 -21.41
C PHE A 31 -0.92 -10.29 -21.14
N LEU A 32 -0.50 -9.05 -21.39
CA LEU A 32 -1.32 -7.86 -21.20
C LEU A 32 -2.55 -7.87 -22.11
N ASP A 33 -2.44 -8.30 -23.36
CA ASP A 33 -3.57 -8.45 -24.27
C ASP A 33 -4.61 -9.42 -23.70
N GLY A 34 -4.15 -10.57 -23.17
CA GLY A 34 -5.03 -11.54 -22.52
C GLY A 34 -5.69 -10.98 -21.26
N LEU A 35 -4.94 -10.24 -20.44
CA LEU A 35 -5.42 -9.61 -19.22
C LEU A 35 -6.45 -8.52 -19.53
N PHE A 36 -6.18 -7.62 -20.48
CA PHE A 36 -7.11 -6.58 -20.91
C PHE A 36 -8.36 -7.19 -21.56
N MET A 37 -8.26 -8.34 -22.23
CA MET A 37 -9.42 -9.06 -22.74
C MET A 37 -10.30 -9.60 -21.59
N ILE A 38 -9.71 -10.16 -20.54
CA ILE A 38 -10.43 -10.70 -19.38
C ILE A 38 -11.11 -9.58 -18.59
N TYR A 39 -10.39 -8.47 -18.37
CA TYR A 39 -10.85 -7.33 -17.58
C TYR A 39 -11.38 -6.17 -18.45
N ASN A 40 -11.83 -6.46 -19.67
CA ASN A 40 -12.24 -5.44 -20.66
C ASN A 40 -13.31 -4.47 -20.12
N GLU A 41 -14.18 -4.92 -19.22
CA GLU A 41 -15.19 -4.07 -18.58
C GLU A 41 -14.60 -2.97 -17.69
N PHE A 42 -13.34 -3.12 -17.27
CA PHE A 42 -12.60 -2.18 -16.42
C PHE A 42 -11.54 -1.38 -17.18
N ILE A 43 -11.53 -1.43 -18.52
CA ILE A 43 -10.60 -0.67 -19.36
C ILE A 43 -11.26 0.66 -19.80
N ASP A 44 -10.64 1.79 -19.49
CA ASP A 44 -11.04 3.12 -19.98
C ASP A 44 -10.22 3.50 -21.21
N GLY A 45 -10.64 2.99 -22.37
CA GLY A 45 -10.14 3.39 -23.70
C GLY A 45 -8.63 3.64 -23.73
N ASP A 46 -8.25 4.91 -23.95
CA ASP A 46 -6.86 5.34 -24.09
C ASP A 46 -6.06 5.34 -22.77
N LYS A 47 -6.73 5.35 -21.61
CA LYS A 47 -6.09 5.37 -20.27
C LYS A 47 -5.71 3.97 -19.78
N GLY A 48 -6.28 2.92 -20.36
CA GLY A 48 -6.03 1.54 -19.94
C GLY A 48 -6.82 1.12 -18.70
N LEU A 49 -6.23 0.26 -17.86
CA LEU A 49 -6.93 -0.37 -16.76
C LEU A 49 -7.27 0.64 -15.66
N THR A 50 -8.54 0.74 -15.30
CA THR A 50 -9.00 1.63 -14.23
C THR A 50 -8.58 1.12 -12.85
N TYR A 51 -8.67 2.00 -11.84
CA TYR A 51 -8.49 1.64 -10.44
C TYR A 51 -9.37 0.44 -10.00
N GLU A 52 -10.64 0.42 -10.44
CA GLU A 52 -11.55 -0.69 -10.13
C GLU A 52 -11.05 -2.01 -10.73
N GLY A 53 -10.53 -1.98 -11.96
CA GLY A 53 -9.91 -3.13 -12.61
C GLY A 53 -8.65 -3.60 -11.88
N LEU A 54 -7.82 -2.67 -11.41
CA LEU A 54 -6.63 -3.01 -10.65
C LEU A 54 -6.98 -3.67 -9.31
N LEU A 55 -7.95 -3.13 -8.57
CA LEU A 55 -8.48 -3.77 -7.36
C LEU A 55 -9.01 -5.17 -7.65
N ARG A 56 -9.73 -5.34 -8.77
CA ARG A 56 -10.29 -6.62 -9.17
C ARG A 56 -9.18 -7.66 -9.41
N ILE A 57 -8.09 -7.29 -10.07
CA ILE A 57 -6.94 -8.18 -10.32
C ILE A 57 -6.33 -8.68 -9.00
N TYR A 58 -6.15 -7.80 -8.01
CA TYR A 58 -5.66 -8.20 -6.68
C TYR A 58 -6.66 -9.10 -5.96
N ASN A 59 -7.94 -8.74 -5.98
CA ASN A 59 -9.00 -9.54 -5.32
C ASN A 59 -9.19 -10.93 -5.97
N ASP A 60 -9.02 -11.04 -7.27
CA ASP A 60 -9.09 -12.31 -8.01
C ASP A 60 -7.78 -13.14 -7.87
N GLY A 61 -6.77 -12.61 -7.17
CA GLY A 61 -5.49 -13.27 -6.93
C GLY A 61 -4.59 -13.37 -8.17
N VAL A 62 -4.83 -12.53 -9.19
CA VAL A 62 -4.02 -12.47 -10.40
C VAL A 62 -2.73 -11.68 -10.18
N ALA A 63 -2.76 -10.71 -9.27
CA ALA A 63 -1.59 -10.01 -8.75
C ALA A 63 -1.56 -10.10 -7.22
N ASP A 64 -0.38 -9.92 -6.63
CA ASP A 64 -0.16 -9.97 -5.20
C ASP A 64 0.30 -8.58 -4.72
N VAL A 65 -0.57 -7.94 -3.93
CA VAL A 65 -0.35 -6.56 -3.47
C VAL A 65 0.85 -6.47 -2.54
N ASP A 66 1.06 -7.46 -1.68
CA ASP A 66 2.15 -7.43 -0.72
C ASP A 66 3.48 -7.64 -1.44
N HIS A 67 3.53 -8.60 -2.38
CA HIS A 67 4.69 -8.83 -3.23
C HIS A 67 5.03 -7.60 -4.08
N ASP A 68 4.05 -7.00 -4.75
CA ASP A 68 4.27 -5.84 -5.60
C ASP A 68 4.73 -4.64 -4.77
N PHE A 69 4.16 -4.43 -3.57
CA PHE A 69 4.57 -3.37 -2.66
C PHE A 69 6.01 -3.53 -2.19
N ASP A 70 6.39 -4.74 -1.76
CA ASP A 70 7.76 -5.07 -1.34
C ASP A 70 8.76 -4.87 -2.48
N ALA A 71 8.41 -5.31 -3.68
CA ALA A 71 9.28 -5.24 -4.86
C ALA A 71 9.51 -3.81 -5.34
N LEU A 72 8.49 -2.95 -5.22
CA LEU A 72 8.59 -1.52 -5.56
C LEU A 72 9.40 -0.71 -4.52
N GLN A 73 9.86 -1.33 -3.43
CA GLN A 73 10.64 -0.69 -2.37
C GLN A 73 9.95 0.58 -1.82
N LEU A 74 8.62 0.57 -1.79
CA LEU A 74 7.82 1.72 -1.33
C LEU A 74 8.03 2.01 0.16
N GLN A 75 8.62 1.08 0.92
CA GLN A 75 9.04 1.27 2.31
C GLN A 75 10.10 2.36 2.52
N ASP A 76 10.95 2.67 1.53
CA ASP A 76 12.06 3.63 1.68
C ASP A 76 11.66 5.07 1.28
N ALA A 77 10.40 5.31 0.92
CA ALA A 77 9.87 6.63 0.58
C ALA A 77 9.63 7.54 1.80
N SER A 78 10.55 7.52 2.78
CA SER A 78 10.63 8.52 3.85
C SER A 78 11.84 9.43 3.62
N PRO A 79 11.70 10.54 2.86
CA PRO A 79 12.63 11.64 2.95
C PRO A 79 12.14 12.63 4.02
N GLU A 80 12.99 12.91 5.02
CA GLU A 80 13.07 14.20 5.72
C GLU A 80 12.07 14.59 6.83
N VAL A 81 11.34 13.69 7.49
CA VAL A 81 10.56 14.10 8.71
C VAL A 81 11.34 13.95 10.03
N GLU A 82 12.47 13.23 10.04
CA GLU A 82 13.21 13.00 11.30
C GLU A 82 14.02 14.20 11.80
N LYS A 83 14.26 15.24 10.98
CA LYS A 83 15.15 16.33 11.38
C LYS A 83 14.54 17.34 12.36
N ASP A 84 13.22 17.35 12.50
CA ASP A 84 12.52 18.34 13.34
C ASP A 84 12.05 17.78 14.69
N PHE A 85 12.02 16.45 14.88
CA PHE A 85 11.64 15.85 16.15
C PHE A 85 12.73 15.96 17.23
N ASP A 86 14.01 15.97 16.84
CA ASP A 86 15.13 16.14 17.78
C ASP A 86 15.23 17.59 18.32
N ALA A 87 14.71 18.58 17.59
CA ALA A 87 14.77 19.99 17.99
C ALA A 87 13.71 20.38 19.04
N LEU A 88 12.72 19.51 19.30
CA LEU A 88 11.65 19.71 20.28
C LEU A 88 11.91 19.02 21.62
N ARG A 89 13.14 18.51 21.87
CA ARG A 89 13.54 18.06 23.20
C ARG A 89 13.50 19.27 24.15
N LEU A 90 12.34 19.45 24.77
CA LEU A 90 12.10 20.33 25.91
C LEU A 90 13.26 20.12 26.90
N GLN A 91 14.15 21.10 26.93
CA GLN A 91 15.05 21.34 28.04
C GLN A 91 14.15 21.68 29.22
N ASP A 92 13.64 20.66 29.94
CA ASP A 92 13.10 20.74 31.31
C ASP A 92 12.45 19.41 31.81
N ALA A 93 12.84 18.25 31.27
CA ALA A 93 12.40 16.97 31.85
C ALA A 93 13.30 16.57 33.05
N SER A 94 12.73 16.66 34.25
CA SER A 94 13.25 16.13 35.53
C SER A 94 13.78 14.68 35.40
N PRO A 95 14.88 14.30 36.07
CA PRO A 95 15.59 13.02 35.84
C PRO A 95 14.89 11.77 36.41
N GLU A 96 13.59 11.79 36.68
CA GLU A 96 12.88 10.68 37.34
C GLU A 96 12.01 9.79 36.43
N ILE A 97 12.06 9.98 35.10
CA ILE A 97 11.41 9.03 34.17
C ILE A 97 12.47 8.37 33.27
N GLU A 98 13.43 7.72 33.92
CA GLU A 98 14.29 6.71 33.31
C GLU A 98 14.04 5.36 33.97
N LYS A 99 12.81 4.86 33.83
CA LYS A 99 12.54 3.43 33.97
C LYS A 99 11.38 3.10 33.05
N ASP A 100 11.69 2.23 32.09
CA ASP A 100 10.74 1.49 31.27
C ASP A 100 10.21 2.18 30.00
N VAL A 101 10.99 3.08 29.39
CA VAL A 101 10.85 3.34 27.94
C VAL A 101 11.92 2.50 27.25
N ASP A 102 11.53 1.29 26.85
CA ASP A 102 12.31 0.46 25.95
C ASP A 102 12.50 1.27 24.65
N VAL A 103 13.71 1.77 24.43
CA VAL A 103 14.10 2.69 23.33
C VAL A 103 14.13 1.95 21.97
N LEU A 104 13.37 0.86 21.84
CA LEU A 104 13.21 0.09 20.63
C LEU A 104 11.81 0.39 20.07
N GLN A 105 11.74 1.03 18.90
CA GLN A 105 10.55 1.17 18.02
C GLN A 105 9.70 2.45 18.12
N LEU A 106 10.30 3.64 18.18
CA LEU A 106 9.60 4.87 17.77
C LEU A 106 9.63 5.14 16.26
N GLY A 107 10.27 4.27 15.46
CA GLY A 107 10.12 4.31 14.01
C GLY A 107 8.72 3.85 13.59
N PRO A 108 8.16 4.38 12.49
CA PRO A 108 6.91 3.88 11.94
C PRO A 108 7.05 2.37 11.73
N LYS A 109 6.23 1.59 12.46
CA LYS A 109 6.23 0.15 12.30
C LYS A 109 5.68 -0.16 10.90
N PRO A 110 6.46 -0.82 10.03
CA PRO A 110 5.94 -1.22 8.73
C PRO A 110 4.85 -2.26 8.96
N TYR A 111 3.66 -2.01 8.39
CA TYR A 111 2.53 -2.93 8.41
C TYR A 111 2.26 -3.37 6.96
N SER A 112 2.08 -4.66 6.74
CA SER A 112 1.60 -5.17 5.45
C SER A 112 0.16 -4.75 5.19
N TYR A 113 -0.33 -4.90 3.96
CA TYR A 113 -1.73 -4.62 3.67
C TYR A 113 -2.64 -5.57 4.44
N GLN A 114 -2.26 -6.85 4.55
CA GLN A 114 -3.00 -7.84 5.35
C GLN A 114 -3.04 -7.47 6.84
N ASP A 115 -1.96 -6.92 7.38
CA ASP A 115 -1.94 -6.43 8.76
C ASP A 115 -2.91 -5.25 8.93
N LEU A 116 -2.90 -4.29 8.01
CA LEU A 116 -3.81 -3.14 8.03
C LEU A 116 -5.27 -3.56 7.85
N ASP A 117 -5.57 -4.47 6.94
CA ASP A 117 -6.91 -5.02 6.75
C ASP A 117 -7.39 -5.74 8.02
N MET A 118 -6.53 -6.56 8.63
CA MET A 118 -6.83 -7.21 9.90
C MET A 118 -7.07 -6.21 11.05
N PHE A 119 -6.29 -5.14 11.14
CA PHE A 119 -6.50 -4.10 12.16
C PHE A 119 -7.76 -3.31 11.92
N THR A 120 -8.02 -2.92 10.67
CA THR A 120 -9.18 -2.10 10.29
C THR A 120 -10.50 -2.90 10.30
N ALA A 121 -10.45 -4.22 10.11
CA ALA A 121 -11.61 -5.11 10.26
C ALA A 121 -12.27 -5.01 11.65
N LYS A 122 -11.50 -4.67 12.69
CA LYS A 122 -12.06 -4.48 14.05
C LYS A 122 -12.90 -3.20 14.18
N PHE A 123 -12.79 -2.29 13.22
CA PHE A 123 -13.56 -1.05 13.18
C PHE A 123 -14.86 -1.19 12.39
N SER A 124 -15.15 -2.35 11.78
CA SER A 124 -16.45 -2.56 11.12
C SER A 124 -17.57 -2.95 12.09
N GLU A 125 -17.23 -3.39 13.31
CA GLU A 125 -18.21 -3.77 14.33
C GLU A 125 -18.43 -2.64 15.34
N PRO A 126 -19.64 -2.07 15.43
CA PRO A 126 -19.93 -1.05 16.42
C PRO A 126 -19.92 -1.67 17.82
N ILE A 127 -19.07 -1.15 18.70
CA ILE A 127 -19.00 -1.55 20.12
C ILE A 127 -20.13 -0.96 20.96
N GLY A 128 -20.92 -0.06 20.38
CA GLY A 128 -22.12 0.47 21.00
C GLY A 128 -22.75 1.60 20.20
N PHE A 129 -23.92 2.02 20.65
CA PHE A 129 -24.61 3.19 20.12
C PHE A 129 -24.53 4.32 21.14
N GLY A 130 -23.86 5.42 20.79
CA GLY A 130 -23.94 6.68 21.51
C GLY A 130 -25.15 7.48 21.03
N GLY A 131 -25.55 8.50 21.80
CA GLY A 131 -26.79 9.26 21.58
C GLY A 131 -26.97 9.94 20.21
N TYR A 132 -25.96 9.94 19.33
CA TYR A 132 -26.04 10.49 17.99
C TYR A 132 -25.36 9.67 16.88
N ARG A 133 -24.78 8.47 17.16
CA ARG A 133 -24.10 7.59 16.18
C ARG A 133 -23.60 6.28 16.79
N GLU A 134 -23.29 5.32 15.90
CA GLU A 134 -22.50 4.12 16.19
C GLU A 134 -21.08 4.50 16.61
N VAL A 135 -20.55 3.81 17.63
CA VAL A 135 -19.21 3.99 18.19
C VAL A 135 -18.44 2.71 17.92
N TYR A 136 -17.20 2.83 17.42
CA TYR A 136 -16.31 1.71 17.08
C TYR A 136 -15.07 1.76 17.98
N GLN A 137 -14.46 0.61 18.28
CA GLN A 137 -13.25 0.53 19.10
C GLN A 137 -12.01 0.82 18.27
N GLY A 138 -11.14 1.69 18.78
CA GLY A 138 -9.81 1.99 18.22
C GLY A 138 -8.69 1.15 18.81
#